data_AF-A0A4U7CL86-F1
#
_entry.id   AF-A0A4U7CL86-F1
#
_cell.length_a   1.000
_cell.length_b   1.000
_cell.length_c   1.000
_cell.angle_alpha   90.00
_cell.angle_beta   90.00
_cell.angle_gamma   90.00
#
_symmetry.space_group_name_H-M   'P 1'
#
loop_
_entity.id
_entity.type
_entity.pdbx_description
1 polymer ?
#
loop_
_entity_poly.entity_id
_entity_poly.type
_entity_poly.pdbx_seq_one_letter_code
_entity_poly.pdbx_strand_id
1 'polypeptide(L)'
;MSTETGTNDDVRSGRTITLTQADDGWWVARDEATSVASQGETRQDALDNLDEAVALRRGETGDSVDNWEEEKKVLEELGIDPDEVQQARDEHDGLPEFMQ
;
A
#
# COMPACT_ATOMS: atom_id res chain seq x y z
N MET A 1 4.69 -29.20 39.55
CA MET A 1 4.13 -27.91 39.11
C MET A 1 4.10 -27.95 37.59
N SER A 2 2.97 -28.35 37.01
CA SER A 2 2.76 -28.38 35.57
C SER A 2 1.98 -27.12 35.21
N THR A 3 2.55 -26.22 34.43
CA THR A 3 1.81 -25.09 33.88
C THR A 3 1.02 -25.60 32.69
N GLU A 4 -0.29 -25.71 32.87
CA GLU A 4 -1.26 -25.91 31.82
C GLU A 4 -1.20 -24.69 30.89
N THR A 5 -0.66 -24.87 29.68
CA THR A 5 -0.81 -23.91 28.59
C THR A 5 -2.27 -23.95 28.16
N GLY A 6 -3.08 -23.08 28.77
CA GLY A 6 -4.43 -22.82 28.31
C GLY A 6 -4.39 -22.32 26.86
N THR A 7 -4.86 -23.15 25.95
CA THR A 7 -5.20 -22.75 24.59
C THR A 7 -6.39 -21.79 24.70
N ASN A 8 -6.11 -20.49 24.82
CA ASN A 8 -7.12 -19.45 24.62
C ASN A 8 -7.47 -19.41 23.13
N ASP A 9 -8.35 -20.33 22.74
CA ASP A 9 -9.14 -20.29 21.51
C ASP A 9 -10.36 -19.37 21.74
N ASP A 10 -10.12 -18.21 22.35
CA ASP A 10 -11.05 -17.08 22.23
C ASP A 10 -11.03 -16.71 20.75
N VAL A 11 -12.19 -16.79 20.10
CA VAL A 11 -12.41 -16.26 18.76
C VAL A 11 -11.90 -14.81 18.77
N ARG A 12 -10.69 -14.59 18.25
CA ARG A 12 -10.03 -13.29 18.30
C ARG A 12 -10.85 -12.34 17.43
N SER A 13 -11.74 -11.60 18.08
CA SER A 13 -12.38 -10.43 17.50
C SER A 13 -11.33 -9.32 17.47
N GLY A 14 -10.35 -9.46 16.57
CA GLY A 14 -9.17 -8.60 16.53
C GLY A 14 -8.45 -8.71 15.19
N ARG A 15 -7.70 -7.66 14.85
CA ARG A 15 -6.88 -7.60 13.64
C ARG A 15 -5.58 -8.38 13.87
N THR A 16 -5.23 -9.27 12.94
CA THR A 16 -3.93 -9.97 12.98
C THR A 16 -2.98 -9.28 12.02
N ILE A 17 -1.85 -8.80 12.56
CA ILE A 17 -0.77 -8.19 11.79
C ILE A 17 0.48 -9.06 11.94
N THR A 18 1.03 -9.50 10.82
CA THR A 18 2.33 -10.16 10.77
C THR A 18 3.39 -9.09 10.53
N LEU A 19 4.45 -9.12 11.33
CA LEU A 19 5.56 -8.20 11.21
C LEU A 19 6.85 -9.02 11.00
N THR A 20 7.57 -8.70 9.92
CA THR A 20 8.83 -9.36 9.56
C THR A 20 9.93 -8.33 9.44
N GLN A 21 11.06 -8.57 10.11
CA GLN A 21 12.28 -7.80 9.89
C GLN A 21 13.09 -8.54 8.82
N ALA A 22 13.40 -7.85 7.73
CA ALA A 22 14.22 -8.36 6.66
C ALA A 22 15.73 -8.25 7.00
N ASP A 23 16.56 -9.03 6.30
CA ASP A 23 18.01 -9.10 6.56
C ASP A 23 18.73 -7.77 6.27
N ASP A 24 18.14 -6.89 5.47
CA ASP A 24 18.62 -5.54 5.16
C ASP A 24 18.22 -4.49 6.21
N GLY A 25 17.52 -4.91 7.28
CA GLY A 25 17.08 -4.06 8.37
C GLY A 25 15.69 -3.46 8.21
N TRP A 26 15.05 -3.59 7.04
CA TRP A 26 13.69 -3.08 6.81
C TRP A 26 12.63 -3.91 7.54
N TRP A 27 11.51 -3.27 7.83
CA TRP A 27 10.34 -3.89 8.41
C TRP A 27 9.22 -4.00 7.38
N VAL A 28 8.58 -5.17 7.34
CA VAL A 28 7.38 -5.42 6.55
C VAL A 28 6.24 -5.74 7.50
N ALA A 29 5.18 -4.94 7.46
CA ALA A 29 3.95 -5.18 8.20
C ALA A 29 2.85 -5.63 7.23
N ARG A 30 2.14 -6.71 7.58
CA ARG A 30 1.07 -7.28 6.76
C ARG A 30 -0.18 -7.49 7.60
N ASP A 31 -1.30 -6.93 7.16
CA ASP A 31 -2.62 -7.22 7.70
C ASP A 31 -3.16 -8.50 7.05
N GLU A 32 -3.33 -9.56 7.85
CA GLU A 32 -3.78 -10.86 7.37
C GLU A 32 -5.20 -10.84 6.82
N ALA A 33 -6.07 -9.97 7.34
CA ALA A 33 -7.47 -9.92 6.94
C ALA A 33 -7.66 -9.23 5.58
N THR A 34 -6.92 -8.14 5.33
CA THR A 34 -7.00 -7.38 4.08
C THR A 34 -5.97 -7.83 3.05
N SER A 35 -4.97 -8.63 3.47
CA SER A 35 -3.78 -8.98 2.70
C SER A 35 -2.96 -7.77 2.22
N VAL A 36 -3.22 -6.58 2.76
CA VAL A 36 -2.41 -5.38 2.51
C VAL A 36 -1.12 -5.52 3.29
N ALA A 37 -0.02 -5.14 2.65
CA ALA A 37 1.28 -5.04 3.28
C ALA A 37 1.88 -3.67 3.00
N SER A 38 2.65 -3.18 3.96
CA SER A 38 3.46 -1.99 3.82
C SER A 38 4.83 -2.18 4.48
N GLN A 39 5.76 -1.28 4.18
CA GLN A 39 7.16 -1.39 4.58
C GLN A 39 7.65 -0.09 5.19
N GLY A 40 8.69 -0.17 6.02
CA GLY A 40 9.35 0.99 6.60
C GLY A 40 10.74 0.65 7.14
N GLU A 41 11.61 1.66 7.22
CA GLU A 41 12.96 1.50 7.78
C GLU A 41 12.91 1.15 9.28
N THR A 42 11.85 1.58 9.97
CA THR A 42 11.59 1.20 11.34
C THR A 42 10.31 0.38 11.48
N ARG A 43 10.22 -0.35 12.59
CA ARG A 43 9.00 -1.08 12.97
C ARG A 43 7.78 -0.17 13.02
N GLN A 44 7.94 1.08 13.48
CA GLN A 44 6.84 2.03 13.62
C GLN A 44 6.39 2.51 12.23
N ASP A 45 7.34 2.91 11.38
CA ASP A 45 7.02 3.37 10.03
C ASP A 45 6.30 2.29 9.22
N ALA A 46 6.71 1.02 9.34
CA ALA A 46 6.03 -0.08 8.66
C ALA A 46 4.57 -0.24 9.11
N LEU A 47 4.28 -0.01 10.39
CA LEU A 47 2.91 -0.09 10.94
C LEU A 47 2.08 1.13 10.55
N ASP A 48 2.65 2.33 10.62
CA ASP A 48 1.97 3.57 10.24
C ASP A 48 1.63 3.56 8.75
N ASN A 49 2.58 3.15 7.90
CA ASN A 49 2.34 2.99 6.47
C ASN A 49 1.33 1.87 6.17
N LEU A 50 1.24 0.83 7.01
CA LEU A 50 0.23 -0.23 6.85
C LEU A 50 -1.17 0.29 7.17
N ASP A 51 -1.32 1.12 8.20
CA ASP A 51 -2.61 1.71 8.56
C ASP A 51 -3.12 2.64 7.46
N GLU A 52 -2.25 3.47 6.89
CA GLU A 52 -2.60 4.30 5.74
C GLU A 52 -2.99 3.46 4.52
N ALA A 53 -2.18 2.44 4.17
CA ALA A 53 -2.46 1.57 3.02
C ALA A 53 -3.79 0.80 3.19
N VAL A 54 -4.13 0.38 4.41
CA VAL A 54 -5.41 -0.29 4.69
C VAL A 54 -6.59 0.69 4.61
N ALA A 55 -6.44 1.91 5.12
CA ALA A 55 -7.45 2.95 4.94
C ALA A 55 -7.67 3.26 3.46
N LEU A 56 -6.59 3.37 2.67
CA LEU A 56 -6.64 3.61 1.23
C LEU A 56 -7.36 2.46 0.51
N ARG A 57 -7.05 1.21 0.85
CA ARG A 57 -7.72 0.02 0.30
C ARG A 57 -9.23 0.01 0.57
N ARG A 58 -9.67 0.63 1.66
CA ARG A 58 -11.09 0.73 2.03
C ARG A 58 -11.78 1.98 1.45
N GLY A 59 -11.03 2.87 0.80
CA GLY A 59 -11.53 4.17 0.34
C GLY A 59 -11.82 5.13 1.49
N GLU A 60 -11.17 4.94 2.65
CA GLU A 60 -11.32 5.80 3.84
C GLU A 60 -10.36 6.99 3.82
N THR A 61 -9.33 6.97 2.96
CA THR A 61 -8.35 8.05 2.75
C THR A 61 -7.91 8.07 1.28
N GLY A 62 -7.18 9.13 0.91
CA GLY A 62 -6.73 9.40 -0.45
C GLY A 62 -7.76 10.21 -1.25
N ASP A 63 -7.25 11.07 -2.13
CA ASP A 63 -8.06 11.84 -3.08
C ASP A 63 -8.14 11.07 -4.40
N SER A 64 -9.35 10.89 -4.92
CA SER A 64 -9.53 10.26 -6.24
C SER A 64 -9.09 11.22 -7.34
N VAL A 65 -8.56 10.66 -8.41
CA VAL A 65 -8.18 11.38 -9.63
C VAL A 65 -8.92 10.72 -10.78
N ASP A 66 -10.19 11.07 -10.94
CA ASP A 66 -11.12 10.33 -11.79
C ASP A 66 -11.18 10.88 -13.22
N ASN A 67 -10.63 12.08 -13.44
CA ASN A 67 -10.68 12.75 -14.73
C ASN A 67 -9.36 13.46 -15.06
N TRP A 68 -9.20 13.79 -16.35
CA TRP A 68 -8.00 14.43 -16.88
C TRP A 68 -7.71 15.81 -16.28
N GLU A 69 -8.73 16.58 -15.90
CA GLU A 69 -8.52 17.91 -15.31
C GLU A 69 -7.93 17.83 -13.90
N GLU A 70 -8.33 16.83 -13.11
CA GLU A 70 -7.73 16.53 -11.80
C GLU A 70 -6.32 15.97 -11.95
N GLU A 71 -6.13 15.03 -12.89
CA GLU A 71 -4.82 14.44 -13.16
C GLU A 71 -3.80 15.53 -13.53
N LYS A 72 -4.18 16.45 -14.41
CA LYS A 72 -3.33 17.57 -14.82
C LYS A 72 -2.80 18.38 -13.63
N LYS A 73 -3.64 18.66 -12.63
CA LYS A 73 -3.24 19.40 -11.43
C LYS A 73 -2.22 18.63 -10.60
N VAL A 74 -2.42 17.32 -10.43
CA VAL A 74 -1.49 16.45 -9.70
C VAL A 74 -0.15 16.36 -10.43
N LEU A 75 -0.15 16.24 -11.75
CA LEU A 75 1.07 16.24 -12.56
C LEU A 75 1.85 17.55 -12.37
N GLU A 76 1.17 18.69 -12.47
CA GLU A 76 1.77 20.01 -12.25
C GLU A 76 2.36 20.16 -10.84
N GLU A 77 1.65 19.68 -9.80
CA GLU A 77 2.13 19.68 -8.41
C GLU A 77 3.40 18.83 -8.21
N LEU A 78 3.47 17.69 -8.90
CA LEU A 78 4.64 16.80 -8.89
C LEU A 78 5.79 17.31 -9.78
N GLY A 79 5.61 18.41 -10.50
CA GLY A 79 6.60 18.95 -11.43
C GLY A 79 6.75 18.14 -12.72
N ILE A 80 5.70 17.42 -13.12
CA ILE A 80 5.61 16.62 -14.35
C ILE A 80 4.82 17.41 -15.39
N ASP A 81 5.34 17.52 -16.62
CA ASP A 81 4.66 18.23 -17.70
C ASP A 81 3.44 17.41 -18.22
N PRO A 82 2.20 17.92 -18.06
CA PRO A 82 1.00 17.21 -18.52
C PRO A 82 0.96 16.99 -20.03
N ASP A 83 1.53 17.91 -20.82
CA ASP A 83 1.51 17.81 -22.28
C ASP A 83 2.48 16.70 -22.77
N GLU A 84 3.62 16.53 -22.09
CA GLU A 84 4.55 15.41 -22.34
C GLU A 84 3.89 14.05 -22.00
N VAL A 85 3.18 13.97 -20.87
CA VAL A 85 2.44 12.74 -20.48
C VAL A 85 1.34 12.42 -21.49
N GLN A 86 0.58 13.42 -21.95
CA GLN A 86 -0.46 13.21 -22.96
C GLN A 86 0.14 12.73 -24.28
N GLN A 87 1.22 13.34 -24.74
CA GLN A 87 1.91 12.92 -25.96
C GLN A 87 2.39 11.47 -25.87
N ALA A 88 3.00 11.07 -24.75
CA ALA A 88 3.48 9.70 -24.56
C ALA A 88 2.34 8.66 -24.62
N ARG A 89 1.15 9.00 -24.11
CA ARG A 89 -0.05 8.14 -24.21
C ARG A 89 -0.51 7.99 -25.65
N ASP A 90 -0.54 9.09 -26.40
CA ASP A 90 -0.97 9.09 -27.80
C ASP A 90 0.01 8.32 -28.70
N GLU A 91 1.32 8.37 -28.39
CA GLU A 91 2.38 7.67 -29.11
C GLU A 91 2.46 6.17 -28.78
N HIS A 92 2.09 5.80 -27.55
CA HIS A 92 2.17 4.43 -27.04
C HIS A 92 0.79 3.92 -26.59
N ASP A 93 -0.14 3.85 -27.54
CA ASP A 93 -1.52 3.36 -27.31
C ASP A 93 -1.58 1.83 -27.15
N GLY A 94 -0.89 1.31 -26.11
CA GLY A 94 -0.86 -0.11 -25.79
C GLY A 94 0.25 -0.52 -24.83
N LEU A 95 0.10 -1.73 -24.25
CA LEU A 95 1.19 -2.36 -23.51
C LEU A 95 2.41 -2.54 -24.45
N PRO A 96 3.65 -2.35 -23.96
CA PRO A 96 4.85 -2.63 -24.73
C PRO A 96 4.82 -4.04 -25.37
N GLU A 97 5.45 -4.23 -26.53
CA GLU A 97 5.42 -5.51 -27.29
C GLU A 97 5.78 -6.74 -26.43
N PHE A 98 6.70 -6.58 -25.48
CA PHE A 98 7.12 -7.68 -24.60
C PHE A 98 6.11 -8.06 -23.51
N MET A 99 5.05 -7.25 -23.30
CA MET A 99 3.97 -7.47 -22.35
C MET A 99 2.63 -7.84 -23.02
N GLN A 100 2.60 -7.92 -24.36
CA GLN A 100 1.44 -8.42 -25.13
C GLN A 100 1.46 -9.95 -25.17
#